data_AF-A0A3C0BCY8-F1
#
_entry.id   AF-A0A3C0BCY8-F1
#
_cell.length_a   1.000
_cell.length_b   1.000
_cell.length_c   1.000
_cell.angle_alpha   90.00
_cell.angle_beta   90.00
_cell.angle_gamma   90.00
#
_symmetry.space_group_name_H-M   'P 1'
#
loop_
_entity.id
_entity.type
_entity.pdbx_description
1 polymer ?
#
loop_
_entity_poly.entity_id
_entity_poly.type
_entity_poly.pdbx_seq_one_letter_code
_entity_poly.pdbx_strand_id
1 'polypeptide(L)'
;AYDAGRVLRKNIESLNNQFLAYLYSSAIWVNIPLAVPGQEENWLSNEAKVRLRISKPYERYYSTSEMDSIYMDEHYENRGFPKYSFSTETVATSTNDIAKATSDLDLIRVVPNPYYAYSTYETNQLDNRVKITNLPQRCTVSIFNSGGALIRRFTKDDPSTSVQWDLKNQAGIPIAGGVYIIHVKSQDIGEKVIKWFGSLRPIDLNAF
;
A
#
# COMPACT_ATOMS: atom_id res chain seq x y z
N ALA A 1 12.37 23.40 -24.37
CA ALA A 1 11.69 22.66 -23.28
C ALA A 1 10.79 23.62 -22.50
N TYR A 2 9.80 23.15 -21.73
CA TYR A 2 9.14 24.02 -20.75
C TYR A 2 10.20 24.49 -19.76
N ASP A 3 10.40 25.80 -19.67
CA ASP A 3 11.49 26.44 -18.95
C ASP A 3 11.03 27.03 -17.61
N ALA A 4 9.86 26.58 -17.12
CA ALA A 4 9.20 27.12 -15.93
C ALA A 4 8.96 28.64 -15.98
N GLY A 5 8.77 29.20 -17.18
CA GLY A 5 8.49 30.63 -17.37
C GLY A 5 9.73 31.52 -17.21
N ARG A 6 10.94 30.96 -17.25
CA ARG A 6 12.20 31.71 -17.11
C ARG A 6 12.39 32.74 -18.21
N VAL A 7 12.11 32.39 -19.46
CA VAL A 7 12.15 33.27 -20.63
C VAL A 7 11.11 34.37 -20.50
N LEU A 8 9.90 34.06 -20.05
CA LEU A 8 8.86 35.06 -19.82
C LEU A 8 9.28 36.06 -18.74
N ARG A 9 9.74 35.59 -17.58
CA ARG A 9 10.20 36.44 -16.48
C ARG A 9 11.38 37.33 -16.88
N LYS A 10 12.34 36.81 -17.65
CA LYS A 10 13.54 37.56 -18.06
C LYS A 10 13.22 38.67 -19.06
N ASN A 11 12.21 38.47 -19.91
CA ASN A 11 12.00 39.31 -21.09
C ASN A 11 10.77 40.22 -21.00
N ILE A 12 9.92 40.08 -19.98
CA ILE A 12 8.67 40.87 -19.86
C ILE A 12 8.92 42.39 -19.72
N GLU A 13 10.08 42.79 -19.20
CA GLU A 13 10.43 44.20 -18.98
C GLU A 13 11.29 44.80 -20.11
N SER A 14 11.81 43.97 -21.02
CA SER A 14 12.89 44.36 -21.95
C SER A 14 12.51 44.25 -23.44
N LEU A 15 11.31 43.78 -23.75
CA LEU A 15 10.85 43.57 -25.13
C LEU A 15 10.05 44.76 -25.66
N ASN A 16 10.16 45.02 -26.97
CA ASN A 16 9.30 45.97 -27.66
C ASN A 16 7.84 45.47 -27.72
N ASN A 17 6.89 46.36 -28.06
CA ASN A 17 5.47 46.04 -28.07
C ASN A 17 5.09 44.82 -28.94
N GLN A 18 5.81 44.57 -30.04
CA GLN A 18 5.53 43.45 -30.92
C GLN A 18 5.97 42.11 -30.31
N PHE A 19 7.14 42.06 -29.68
CA PHE A 19 7.61 40.86 -28.97
C PHE A 19 6.83 40.61 -27.68
N LEU A 20 6.38 41.67 -27.00
CA LEU A 20 5.45 41.53 -25.87
C LEU A 20 4.13 40.89 -26.30
N ALA A 21 3.57 41.27 -27.46
CA ALA A 21 2.36 40.64 -27.97
C ALA A 21 2.55 39.13 -28.24
N TYR A 22 3.68 38.73 -28.82
CA TYR A 22 4.01 37.31 -29.00
C TYR A 22 4.21 36.60 -27.65
N LEU A 23 4.90 37.23 -26.69
CA LEU A 23 5.10 36.65 -25.37
C LEU A 23 3.77 36.44 -24.63
N TYR A 24 2.89 37.43 -24.63
CA TYR A 24 1.56 37.30 -24.01
C TYR A 24 0.67 36.31 -24.76
N SER A 25 0.83 36.14 -26.08
CA SER A 25 0.11 35.11 -26.84
C SER A 25 0.49 33.68 -26.41
N SER A 26 1.66 33.49 -25.78
CA SER A 26 2.07 32.20 -25.23
C SER A 26 1.46 31.91 -23.85
N ALA A 27 0.90 32.91 -23.17
CA ALA A 27 0.23 32.73 -21.89
C ALA A 27 -1.14 32.08 -22.12
N ILE A 28 -1.26 30.81 -21.75
CA ILE A 28 -2.50 30.03 -21.94
C ILE A 28 -3.58 30.44 -20.94
N TRP A 29 -3.18 30.90 -19.75
CA TRP A 29 -4.09 31.34 -18.70
C TRP A 29 -3.42 32.35 -17.78
N VAL A 30 -4.18 33.35 -17.33
CA VAL A 30 -3.75 34.33 -16.33
C VAL A 30 -4.81 34.37 -15.25
N ASN A 31 -4.39 34.41 -13.99
CA ASN A 31 -5.29 34.66 -12.88
C ASN A 31 -4.63 35.60 -11.91
N ILE A 32 -5.43 36.58 -11.51
CA ILE A 32 -5.07 37.57 -10.52
C ILE A 32 -5.98 37.23 -9.35
N PRO A 33 -5.47 36.53 -8.31
CA PRO A 33 -6.28 36.32 -7.12
C PRO A 33 -6.59 37.71 -6.56
N LEU A 34 -7.85 37.95 -6.18
CA LEU A 34 -8.31 39.20 -5.58
C LEU A 34 -8.62 39.02 -4.10
N ALA A 35 -8.24 40.03 -3.30
CA ALA A 35 -8.58 40.08 -1.88
C ALA A 35 -10.08 40.20 -1.68
N VAL A 36 -10.58 39.53 -0.64
CA VAL A 36 -11.95 39.74 -0.18
C VAL A 36 -11.99 41.15 0.43
N PRO A 37 -12.84 42.07 -0.07
CA PRO A 37 -12.91 43.43 0.45
C PRO A 37 -13.17 43.45 1.96
N GLY A 38 -12.38 44.21 2.72
CA GLY A 38 -12.46 44.29 4.18
C GLY A 38 -11.77 43.13 4.92
N GLN A 39 -11.10 42.23 4.22
CA GLN A 39 -10.26 41.16 4.78
C GLN A 39 -8.85 41.18 4.18
N GLU A 40 -8.36 42.35 3.77
CA GLU A 40 -7.03 42.52 3.15
C GLU A 40 -5.90 42.06 4.07
N GLU A 41 -6.10 42.13 5.39
CA GLU A 41 -5.16 41.63 6.41
C GLU A 41 -5.01 40.11 6.41
N ASN A 42 -6.02 39.37 5.91
CA ASN A 42 -6.02 37.91 5.79
C ASN A 42 -5.66 37.44 4.38
N TRP A 43 -5.01 38.31 3.59
CA TRP A 43 -4.58 37.95 2.25
C TRP A 43 -3.62 36.75 2.26
N LEU A 44 -3.92 35.72 1.45
CA LEU A 44 -3.18 34.45 1.38
C LEU A 44 -3.25 33.57 2.64
N SER A 45 -4.09 33.89 3.62
CA SER A 45 -4.21 33.09 4.85
C SER A 45 -5.12 31.87 4.70
N ASN A 46 -5.73 31.68 3.52
CA ASN A 46 -6.68 30.62 3.22
C ASN A 46 -6.17 29.67 2.12
N GLU A 47 -6.65 28.42 2.13
CA GLU A 47 -6.34 27.46 1.08
C GLU A 47 -7.17 27.76 -0.18
N ALA A 48 -6.50 28.01 -1.30
CA ALA A 48 -7.12 28.21 -2.60
C ALA A 48 -6.70 27.10 -3.57
N LYS A 49 -7.68 26.39 -4.15
CA LYS A 49 -7.43 25.33 -5.15
C LYS A 49 -7.68 25.82 -6.56
N VAL A 50 -6.61 26.04 -7.31
CA VAL A 50 -6.68 26.34 -8.76
C VAL A 50 -6.68 25.03 -9.55
N ARG A 51 -7.65 24.85 -10.44
CA ARG A 51 -7.70 23.72 -11.38
C ARG A 51 -7.58 24.23 -12.81
N LEU A 52 -6.42 24.04 -13.42
CA LEU A 52 -6.20 24.33 -14.83
C LEU A 52 -6.53 23.10 -15.67
N ARG A 53 -7.59 23.17 -16.48
CA ARG A 53 -7.97 22.12 -17.42
C ARG A 53 -7.53 22.55 -18.82
N ILE A 54 -6.50 21.91 -19.35
CA ILE A 54 -5.97 22.19 -20.68
C ILE A 54 -6.40 21.04 -21.60
N SER A 55 -7.20 21.34 -22.63
CA SER A 55 -7.58 20.40 -23.68
C SER A 55 -6.70 20.49 -24.92
N LYS A 56 -5.62 21.30 -24.87
CA LYS A 56 -4.69 21.43 -25.99
C LYS A 56 -3.91 20.11 -26.15
N PRO A 57 -3.96 19.46 -27.33
CA PRO A 57 -3.14 18.28 -27.57
C PRO A 57 -1.66 18.67 -27.52
N TYR A 58 -0.81 17.72 -27.14
CA TYR A 58 0.61 17.97 -27.17
C TYR A 58 1.12 18.10 -28.61
N GLU A 59 1.92 19.12 -28.85
CA GLU A 59 2.56 19.40 -30.13
C GLU A 59 4.05 19.06 -30.07
N ARG A 60 4.62 18.73 -31.24
CA ARG A 60 6.05 18.52 -31.40
C ARG A 60 6.76 19.88 -31.43
N TYR A 61 7.99 19.93 -30.92
CA TYR A 61 8.89 21.10 -30.85
C TYR A 61 8.59 22.10 -29.73
N TYR A 62 9.55 22.99 -29.47
CA TYR A 62 9.51 23.98 -28.41
C TYR A 62 8.97 25.34 -28.90
N SER A 63 8.43 26.15 -27.98
CA SER A 63 7.95 27.51 -28.28
C SER A 63 9.07 28.55 -28.46
N THR A 64 10.33 28.13 -28.53
CA THR A 64 11.49 29.00 -28.72
C THR A 64 11.86 29.05 -30.20
N SER A 65 12.08 30.25 -30.75
CA SER A 65 12.69 30.41 -32.06
C SER A 65 14.20 30.14 -31.93
N GLU A 66 14.65 28.93 -32.22
CA GLU A 66 16.08 28.74 -32.47
C GLU A 66 16.40 29.11 -33.92
N MET A 67 17.36 30.00 -34.07
CA MET A 67 17.85 30.54 -35.33
C MET A 67 18.95 29.64 -35.87
N ASP A 68 18.61 28.46 -36.41
CA ASP A 68 19.35 27.78 -37.50
C ASP A 68 18.65 26.43 -37.83
N SER A 69 18.27 26.22 -39.09
CA SER A 69 17.21 25.26 -39.48
C SER A 69 17.67 24.07 -40.32
N ILE A 70 18.88 23.53 -40.12
CA ILE A 70 19.38 22.42 -40.96
C ILE A 70 19.82 21.16 -40.17
N TYR A 71 20.06 21.21 -38.85
CA TYR A 71 20.67 20.09 -38.10
C TYR A 71 19.92 19.59 -36.85
N MET A 72 18.63 19.89 -36.69
CA MET A 72 17.99 19.84 -35.36
C MET A 72 17.17 18.59 -35.00
N ASP A 73 16.73 17.74 -35.94
CA ASP A 73 15.86 16.59 -35.56
C ASP A 73 16.60 15.55 -34.69
N GLU A 74 17.93 15.47 -34.80
CA GLU A 74 18.78 14.57 -34.01
C GLU A 74 19.28 15.21 -32.68
N HIS A 75 19.20 16.54 -32.54
CA HIS A 75 19.71 17.26 -31.37
C HIS A 75 18.62 17.66 -30.36
N TYR A 76 17.34 17.58 -30.75
CA TYR A 76 16.27 17.70 -29.78
C TYR A 76 16.19 16.44 -28.92
N GLU A 77 16.23 16.63 -27.59
CA GLU A 77 15.86 15.56 -26.67
C GLU A 77 14.49 14.99 -27.08
N ASN A 78 14.44 13.66 -27.21
CA ASN A 78 13.25 12.95 -27.68
C ASN A 78 12.72 13.45 -29.05
N ARG A 79 13.56 13.98 -29.95
CA ARG A 79 13.18 14.49 -31.29
C ARG A 79 12.04 15.53 -31.26
N GLY A 80 11.98 16.30 -30.16
CA GLY A 80 10.95 17.29 -29.92
C GLY A 80 9.58 16.71 -29.57
N PHE A 81 9.46 15.39 -29.34
CA PHE A 81 8.24 14.80 -28.83
C PHE A 81 8.03 15.16 -27.34
N PRO A 82 6.77 15.33 -26.91
CA PRO A 82 6.42 15.56 -25.51
C PRO A 82 6.99 14.46 -24.61
N LYS A 83 7.48 14.85 -23.44
CA LYS A 83 8.03 13.93 -22.44
C LYS A 83 7.41 14.20 -21.08
N TYR A 84 7.25 13.14 -20.30
CA TYR A 84 6.91 13.21 -18.89
C TYR A 84 7.97 12.47 -18.09
N SER A 85 8.21 12.94 -16.88
CA SER A 85 9.03 12.24 -15.89
C SER A 85 8.13 11.81 -14.73
N PHE A 86 8.33 10.59 -14.25
CA PHE A 86 7.83 10.14 -12.95
C PHE A 86 9.01 9.64 -12.13
N SER A 87 8.92 9.77 -10.80
CA SER A 87 9.92 9.27 -9.87
C SER A 87 9.29 8.19 -9.01
N THR A 88 10.04 7.10 -8.77
CA THR A 88 9.70 6.06 -7.79
C THR A 88 10.53 6.20 -6.52
N GLU A 89 11.27 7.29 -6.35
CA GLU A 89 12.14 7.51 -5.18
C GLU A 89 11.36 7.43 -3.86
N THR A 90 10.09 7.84 -3.87
CA THR A 90 9.20 7.78 -2.70
C THR A 90 8.47 6.45 -2.55
N VAL A 91 8.60 5.54 -3.52
CA VAL A 91 7.99 4.20 -3.49
C VAL A 91 9.09 3.22 -3.07
N ALA A 92 9.42 3.23 -1.79
CA ALA A 92 10.39 2.32 -1.19
C ALA A 92 9.73 1.48 -0.10
N THR A 93 10.19 0.24 0.07
CA THR A 93 9.81 -0.60 1.20
C THR A 93 10.52 -0.11 2.46
N SER A 94 9.77 0.12 3.53
CA SER A 94 10.34 0.33 4.86
C SER A 94 10.52 -1.01 5.58
N THR A 95 11.56 -1.11 6.40
CA THR A 95 11.73 -2.25 7.33
C THR A 95 11.55 -1.76 8.75
N ASN A 96 11.16 -2.65 9.66
CA ASN A 96 10.98 -2.35 11.10
C ASN A 96 9.98 -1.22 11.40
N ASP A 97 8.95 -1.05 10.57
CA ASP A 97 7.85 -0.13 10.85
C ASP A 97 6.89 -0.75 11.87
N ILE A 98 6.96 -0.27 13.11
CA ILE A 98 6.16 -0.77 14.23
C ILE A 98 4.66 -0.49 14.00
N ALA A 99 4.29 0.68 13.47
CA ALA A 99 2.90 1.04 13.26
C ALA A 99 2.27 0.12 12.20
N LYS A 100 3.03 -0.14 11.12
CA LYS A 100 2.62 -1.11 10.10
C LYS A 100 2.51 -2.52 10.69
N ALA A 101 3.51 -2.97 11.44
CA ALA A 101 3.52 -4.28 12.07
C ALA A 101 2.31 -4.50 13.01
N THR A 102 1.92 -3.48 13.79
CA THR A 102 0.71 -3.54 14.64
C THR A 102 -0.55 -3.70 13.80
N SER A 103 -0.70 -2.96 12.70
CA SER A 103 -1.85 -3.12 11.79
C SER A 103 -1.87 -4.49 11.10
N ASP A 104 -0.69 -5.06 10.82
CA ASP A 104 -0.58 -6.36 10.16
C ASP A 104 -0.94 -7.54 11.06
N LEU A 105 -1.02 -7.35 12.38
CA LEU A 105 -1.60 -8.36 13.30
C LEU A 105 -3.06 -8.70 12.94
N ASP A 106 -3.78 -7.80 12.28
CA ASP A 106 -5.14 -8.07 11.80
C ASP A 106 -5.20 -9.06 10.64
N LEU A 107 -4.07 -9.28 9.95
CA LEU A 107 -3.97 -10.26 8.88
C LEU A 107 -3.86 -11.69 9.40
N ILE A 108 -3.56 -11.88 10.69
CA ILE A 108 -3.44 -13.22 11.30
C ILE A 108 -4.78 -13.94 11.18
N ARG A 109 -4.73 -15.14 10.59
CA ARG A 109 -5.90 -15.98 10.36
C ARG A 109 -5.63 -17.41 10.76
N VAL A 110 -6.71 -18.15 10.99
CA VAL A 110 -6.68 -19.59 11.21
C VAL A 110 -7.42 -20.20 10.03
N VAL A 111 -6.79 -21.14 9.32
CA VAL A 111 -7.29 -21.68 8.06
C VAL A 111 -7.29 -23.22 8.11
N PRO A 112 -8.41 -23.88 7.75
CA PRO A 112 -9.71 -23.28 7.45
C PRO A 112 -10.42 -22.79 8.73
N ASN A 113 -11.28 -21.79 8.58
CA ASN A 113 -12.20 -21.32 9.63
C ASN A 113 -13.56 -20.96 8.98
N PRO A 114 -14.62 -21.77 9.18
CA PRO A 114 -14.67 -22.96 10.04
C PRO A 114 -13.92 -24.17 9.45
N TYR A 115 -13.47 -25.09 10.30
CA TYR A 115 -12.96 -26.41 9.90
C TYR A 115 -14.08 -27.44 9.95
N TYR A 116 -14.36 -28.12 8.83
CA TYR A 116 -15.43 -29.11 8.72
C TYR A 116 -14.86 -30.49 8.38
N ALA A 117 -14.22 -31.13 9.36
CA ALA A 117 -13.73 -32.51 9.31
C ALA A 117 -12.78 -32.84 8.15
N TYR A 118 -12.30 -31.82 7.44
CA TYR A 118 -11.46 -31.92 6.26
C TYR A 118 -10.74 -30.59 6.03
N SER A 119 -9.52 -30.69 5.52
CA SER A 119 -8.71 -29.56 5.05
C SER A 119 -7.92 -29.98 3.83
N THR A 120 -7.82 -29.12 2.82
CA THR A 120 -7.01 -29.38 1.61
C THR A 120 -5.52 -29.54 1.90
N TYR A 121 -5.07 -29.23 3.12
CA TYR A 121 -3.69 -29.42 3.57
C TYR A 121 -3.41 -30.83 4.12
N GLU A 122 -4.45 -31.66 4.28
CA GLU A 122 -4.34 -33.02 4.80
C GLU A 122 -3.90 -33.97 3.68
N THR A 123 -2.91 -34.81 3.96
CA THR A 123 -2.40 -35.78 2.99
C THR A 123 -3.01 -37.16 3.13
N ASN A 124 -3.65 -37.46 4.25
CA ASN A 124 -4.27 -38.76 4.56
C ASN A 124 -5.49 -38.57 5.48
N GLN A 125 -6.37 -39.58 5.58
CA GLN A 125 -7.55 -39.60 6.43
C GLN A 125 -7.24 -39.57 7.94
N LEU A 126 -6.02 -39.92 8.34
CA LEU A 126 -5.55 -39.82 9.73
C LEU A 126 -4.87 -38.48 10.05
N ASP A 127 -4.65 -37.64 9.04
CA ASP A 127 -4.01 -36.35 9.17
C ASP A 127 -5.08 -35.26 9.30
N ASN A 128 -5.04 -34.49 10.38
CA ASN A 128 -5.89 -33.33 10.59
C ASN A 128 -5.00 -32.10 10.67
N ARG A 129 -5.21 -31.11 9.80
CA ARG A 129 -4.31 -29.93 9.73
C ARG A 129 -5.05 -28.61 9.63
N VAL A 130 -4.79 -27.77 10.64
CA VAL A 130 -5.16 -26.36 10.65
C VAL A 130 -3.90 -25.51 10.69
N LYS A 131 -3.87 -24.43 9.92
CA LYS A 131 -2.75 -23.50 9.87
C LYS A 131 -3.14 -22.17 10.47
N ILE A 132 -2.26 -21.63 11.31
CA ILE A 132 -2.34 -20.27 11.81
C ILE A 132 -1.34 -19.47 10.99
N THR A 133 -1.80 -18.49 10.22
CA THR A 133 -1.02 -17.83 9.16
C THR A 133 -0.79 -16.35 9.45
N ASN A 134 0.15 -15.75 8.71
CA ASN A 134 0.60 -14.36 8.84
C ASN A 134 1.15 -14.04 10.23
N LEU A 135 1.80 -15.03 10.85
CA LEU A 135 2.38 -14.88 12.17
C LEU A 135 3.68 -14.06 12.12
N PRO A 136 3.93 -13.20 13.13
CA PRO A 136 5.23 -12.58 13.33
C PRO A 136 6.34 -13.63 13.52
N GLN A 137 7.59 -13.24 13.28
CA GLN A 137 8.76 -14.11 13.46
C GLN A 137 8.85 -14.66 14.90
N ARG A 138 8.60 -13.79 15.89
CA ARG A 138 8.59 -14.10 17.32
C ARG A 138 7.21 -13.91 17.92
N CYS A 139 6.56 -15.02 18.25
CA CYS A 139 5.25 -14.98 18.91
C CYS A 139 4.96 -16.26 19.70
N THR A 140 4.05 -16.15 20.66
CA THR A 140 3.43 -17.27 21.35
C THR A 140 1.98 -17.41 20.90
N VAL A 141 1.61 -18.59 20.42
CA VAL A 141 0.23 -18.94 20.10
C VAL A 141 -0.32 -19.81 21.23
N SER A 142 -1.38 -19.36 21.89
CA SER A 142 -2.09 -20.12 22.92
C SER A 142 -3.51 -20.42 22.46
N ILE A 143 -3.92 -21.69 22.56
CA ILE A 143 -5.23 -22.17 22.14
C ILE A 143 -6.02 -22.55 23.38
N PHE A 144 -7.22 -21.99 23.52
CA PHE A 144 -8.11 -22.20 24.64
C PHE A 144 -9.45 -22.78 24.17
N ASN A 145 -10.10 -23.58 25.00
CA ASN A 145 -11.49 -23.94 24.78
C ASN A 145 -12.43 -22.79 25.18
N SER A 146 -13.74 -22.96 24.95
CA SER A 146 -14.77 -22.00 25.35
C SER A 146 -14.84 -21.72 26.85
N GLY A 147 -14.35 -22.64 27.68
CA GLY A 147 -14.24 -22.49 29.14
C GLY A 147 -12.95 -21.79 29.60
N GLY A 148 -12.07 -21.37 28.70
CA GLY A 148 -10.80 -20.70 29.02
C GLY A 148 -9.65 -21.62 29.44
N ALA A 149 -9.82 -22.94 29.37
CA ALA A 149 -8.74 -23.89 29.65
C ALA A 149 -7.74 -23.94 28.48
N LEU A 150 -6.45 -23.92 28.80
CA LEU A 150 -5.37 -24.02 27.81
C LEU A 150 -5.30 -25.44 27.24
N ILE A 151 -5.46 -25.54 25.93
CA ILE A 151 -5.44 -26.80 25.17
C ILE A 151 -4.04 -27.09 24.64
N ARG A 152 -3.42 -26.08 24.04
CA ARG A 152 -2.08 -26.18 23.45
C ARG A 152 -1.42 -24.82 23.36
N ARG A 153 -0.10 -24.81 23.41
CA ARG A 153 0.74 -23.62 23.20
C ARG A 153 1.84 -23.93 22.19
N PHE A 154 2.11 -22.99 21.31
CA PHE A 154 3.25 -22.99 20.41
C PHE A 154 4.10 -21.76 20.67
N THR A 155 5.41 -21.96 20.86
CA THR A 155 6.39 -20.88 20.90
C THR A 155 7.10 -20.84 19.56
N LYS A 156 7.09 -19.68 18.92
CA LYS A 156 7.63 -19.48 17.57
C LYS A 156 8.75 -18.45 17.62
N ASP A 157 9.92 -18.81 17.09
CA ASP A 157 11.10 -17.96 16.96
C ASP A 157 11.89 -18.36 15.70
N ASP A 158 11.20 -18.31 14.55
CA ASP A 158 11.74 -18.76 13.27
C ASP A 158 11.14 -17.91 12.13
N PRO A 159 11.74 -17.87 10.93
CA PRO A 159 11.29 -16.97 9.85
C PRO A 159 10.01 -17.41 9.14
N SER A 160 9.45 -18.60 9.42
CA SER A 160 8.17 -19.00 8.82
C SER A 160 7.05 -18.05 9.24
N THR A 161 5.99 -17.94 8.43
CA THR A 161 4.84 -17.07 8.75
C THR A 161 3.63 -17.87 9.22
N SER A 162 3.81 -19.15 9.57
CA SER A 162 2.70 -20.01 9.96
C SER A 162 3.10 -21.09 10.94
N VAL A 163 2.13 -21.54 11.74
CA VAL A 163 2.23 -22.71 12.60
C VAL A 163 1.13 -23.68 12.23
N GLN A 164 1.45 -24.98 12.24
CA GLN A 164 0.49 -26.04 11.98
C GLN A 164 0.01 -26.63 13.31
N TRP A 165 -1.30 -26.80 13.41
CA TRP A 165 -1.95 -27.48 14.52
C TRP A 165 -2.64 -28.74 14.01
N ASP A 166 -2.30 -29.85 14.66
CA ASP A 166 -2.77 -31.21 14.43
C ASP A 166 -4.14 -31.51 15.07
N LEU A 167 -4.83 -30.49 15.59
CA LEU A 167 -6.07 -30.59 16.36
C LEU A 167 -5.95 -31.47 17.61
N LYS A 168 -4.75 -31.58 18.18
CA LYS A 168 -4.50 -32.27 19.45
C LYS A 168 -4.13 -31.30 20.56
N ASN A 169 -4.44 -31.67 21.79
CA ASN A 169 -3.99 -30.95 22.99
C ASN A 169 -2.49 -31.22 23.28
N GLN A 170 -1.98 -30.64 24.36
CA GLN A 170 -0.59 -30.82 24.80
C GLN A 170 -0.21 -32.28 25.13
N ALA A 171 -1.18 -33.13 25.47
CA ALA A 171 -0.98 -34.55 25.74
C ALA A 171 -1.09 -35.42 24.47
N GLY A 172 -1.23 -34.82 23.28
CA GLY A 172 -1.39 -35.54 22.02
C GLY A 172 -2.78 -36.16 21.82
N ILE A 173 -3.76 -35.79 22.65
CA ILE A 173 -5.13 -36.29 22.55
C ILE A 173 -5.93 -35.36 21.61
N PRO A 174 -6.66 -35.91 20.62
CA PRO A 174 -7.56 -35.12 19.78
C PRO A 174 -8.54 -34.30 20.61
N ILE A 175 -8.76 -33.05 20.21
CA ILE A 175 -9.74 -32.19 20.86
C ILE A 175 -11.18 -32.62 20.52
N ALA A 176 -12.19 -32.00 21.14
CA ALA A 176 -13.58 -32.17 20.73
C ALA A 176 -13.97 -31.14 19.67
N GLY A 177 -15.01 -31.42 18.88
CA GLY A 177 -15.61 -30.40 18.01
C GLY A 177 -16.21 -29.25 18.82
N GLY A 178 -16.03 -28.01 18.39
CA GLY A 178 -16.57 -26.84 19.07
C GLY A 178 -15.85 -25.54 18.76
N VAL A 179 -16.12 -24.53 19.60
CA VAL A 179 -15.51 -23.20 19.51
C VAL A 179 -14.25 -23.15 20.38
N TYR A 180 -13.18 -22.61 19.81
CA TYR A 180 -11.90 -22.36 20.48
C TYR A 180 -11.48 -20.90 20.30
N ILE A 181 -10.69 -20.42 21.25
CA ILE A 181 -10.09 -19.09 21.23
C ILE A 181 -8.60 -19.25 21.01
N ILE A 182 -8.09 -18.63 19.95
CA ILE A 182 -6.67 -18.65 19.60
C ILE A 182 -6.13 -17.25 19.88
N HIS A 183 -5.23 -17.16 20.86
CA HIS A 183 -4.54 -15.94 21.23
C HIS A 183 -3.11 -15.98 20.71
N VAL A 184 -2.77 -15.03 19.85
CA VAL A 184 -1.42 -14.83 19.35
C VAL A 184 -0.85 -13.61 20.03
N LYS A 185 0.21 -13.80 20.80
CA LYS A 185 0.94 -12.72 21.45
C LYS A 185 2.30 -12.57 20.80
N SER A 186 2.54 -11.44 20.15
CA SER A 186 3.88 -11.04 19.71
C SER A 186 4.66 -10.48 20.91
N GLN A 187 5.98 -10.58 20.86
CA GLN A 187 6.84 -10.10 21.94
C GLN A 187 6.82 -8.56 22.04
N ASP A 188 6.88 -7.87 20.90
CA ASP A 188 7.14 -6.42 20.84
C ASP A 188 6.05 -5.61 20.09
N ILE A 189 5.14 -6.28 19.37
CA ILE A 189 4.19 -5.61 18.44
C ILE A 189 2.78 -5.48 19.03
N GLY A 190 2.34 -6.48 19.79
CA GLY A 190 0.97 -6.56 20.31
C GLY A 190 0.39 -7.98 20.29
N GLU A 191 -0.93 -8.07 20.33
CA GLU A 191 -1.65 -9.34 20.39
C GLU A 191 -2.90 -9.37 19.50
N LYS A 192 -3.30 -10.58 19.11
CA LYS A 192 -4.50 -10.85 18.32
C LYS A 192 -5.25 -12.03 18.92
N VAL A 193 -6.57 -11.89 19.04
CA VAL A 193 -7.47 -12.97 19.44
C VAL A 193 -8.35 -13.36 18.26
N ILE A 194 -8.45 -14.65 18.00
CA ILE A 194 -9.24 -15.23 16.91
C ILE A 194 -10.20 -16.26 17.50
N LYS A 195 -11.47 -16.17 17.10
CA LYS A 195 -12.46 -17.20 17.38
C LYS A 195 -12.47 -18.18 16.22
N TRP A 196 -12.28 -19.45 16.54
CA TRP A 196 -12.22 -20.53 15.55
C TRP A 196 -13.23 -21.61 15.91
N PHE A 197 -13.89 -22.18 14.90
CA PHE A 197 -14.78 -23.32 15.05
C PHE A 197 -14.26 -24.50 14.25
N GLY A 198 -14.24 -25.67 14.88
CA GLY A 198 -13.90 -26.93 14.23
C GLY A 198 -14.90 -28.02 14.55
N SER A 199 -15.40 -28.68 13.51
CA SER A 199 -16.10 -29.96 13.61
C SER A 199 -15.13 -31.08 13.24
N LEU A 200 -15.01 -32.10 14.08
CA LEU A 200 -14.15 -33.24 13.84
C LEU A 200 -14.97 -34.42 13.29
N ARG A 201 -14.36 -35.22 12.42
CA ARG A 201 -14.92 -36.53 12.06
C ARG A 201 -14.68 -37.54 13.18
N PRO A 202 -15.61 -38.50 13.38
CA PRO A 202 -15.30 -39.71 14.14
C PRO A 202 -14.06 -40.39 13.55
N ILE A 203 -13.20 -40.91 14.41
CA ILE A 203 -12.09 -41.75 13.95
C ILE A 203 -12.66 -43.09 13.48
N ASP A 204 -12.53 -43.41 12.19
CA ASP A 204 -12.85 -44.74 11.67
C ASP A 204 -11.57 -45.59 11.69
N LEU A 205 -11.56 -46.61 12.55
CA LEU A 205 -10.42 -47.51 12.75
C LEU A 205 -10.50 -48.77 11.87
N ASN A 206 -11.52 -48.89 11.00
CA ASN A 206 -11.75 -50.08 10.19
C ASN A 206 -11.25 -49.96 8.74
N ALA A 207 -10.71 -48.80 8.35
CA ALA A 207 -10.18 -48.55 7.02
C ALA A 207 -8.63 -48.50 7.06
N PHE A 208 -8.01 -49.69 7.09
CA PHE A 208 -6.58 -49.87 6.82
C PHE A 208 -6.38 -50.48 5.43
#